data_AF-A0A2V7SKA3-F1
#
_entry.id   AF-A0A2V7SKA3-F1
#
_cell.length_a   1.000
_cell.length_b   1.000
_cell.length_c   1.000
_cell.angle_alpha   90.00
_cell.angle_beta   90.00
_cell.angle_gamma   90.00
#
_symmetry.space_group_name_H-M   'P 1'
#
loop_
_entity.id
_entity.type
_entity.pdbx_description
1 polymer ?
#
loop_
_entity_poly.entity_id
_entity_poly.type
_entity_poly.pdbx_seq_one_letter_code
_entity_poly.pdbx_strand_id
1 'polypeptide(L)'
;MFGSKILDVAIGIIFIFLLVSMICSAIREAIESWCKARAAFLEQGIRELLHDRHAVGIARSVYTHPLVNGLYQSDYRPRSSSRPLTALARGGNLPSYIPSRSFALALLDIAAHGTDTRGAASGPAAPELSLTLARANVLNLENGAVQRVLLGAIDTAQGDMEQAVTNLAAWFDTGMDRVSGAYKRATQKLLLFIGLAVAVVLNVNTIAIAHHLFHDDVARAALVARAESAARDSSLLRAGGDVQLARARAALDSLQLPIGWDGLRGARGARAQALGVRVRATRRLDSRRARRYARGTVLVRSPEQGDGGAVHGEAAREESGGIVGRPATVDRARRCRGADHCAGRAA
;
A
#
# COMPACT_ATOMS: atom_id res chain seq x y z
N MET A 1 -19.18 35.12 5.21
CA MET A 1 -18.62 36.05 4.20
C MET A 1 -17.71 37.02 4.93
N PHE A 2 -16.41 37.01 4.65
CA PHE A 2 -15.41 37.75 5.42
C PHE A 2 -15.38 39.27 5.15
N GLY A 3 -16.49 39.85 4.68
CA GLY A 3 -16.57 41.27 4.31
C GLY A 3 -15.67 41.70 3.14
N SER A 4 -14.79 40.82 2.65
CA SER A 4 -13.86 41.08 1.55
C SER A 4 -13.99 40.02 0.47
N LYS A 5 -14.43 40.47 -0.72
CA LYS A 5 -14.57 39.64 -1.93
C LYS A 5 -13.27 38.93 -2.30
N ILE A 6 -12.13 39.59 -2.11
CA ILE A 6 -10.81 39.06 -2.44
C ILE A 6 -10.42 37.91 -1.51
N LEU A 7 -10.75 38.02 -0.21
CA LEU A 7 -10.46 36.96 0.75
C LEU A 7 -11.29 35.70 0.43
N ASP A 8 -12.57 35.86 0.12
CA ASP A 8 -13.46 34.75 -0.23
C ASP A 8 -12.95 34.02 -1.51
N VAL A 9 -12.43 34.75 -2.50
CA VAL A 9 -11.79 34.16 -3.69
C VAL A 9 -10.51 33.41 -3.31
N ALA A 10 -9.66 33.99 -2.45
CA ALA A 10 -8.41 33.35 -2.01
C ALA A 10 -8.68 32.04 -1.25
N ILE A 11 -9.63 32.04 -0.31
CA ILE A 11 -10.09 30.84 0.40
C ILE A 11 -10.55 29.79 -0.60
N GLY A 12 -11.30 30.23 -1.62
CA GLY A 12 -11.82 29.31 -2.61
C GLY A 12 -10.74 28.63 -3.45
N ILE A 13 -9.76 29.40 -3.92
CA ILE A 13 -8.62 28.88 -4.68
C ILE A 13 -7.81 27.90 -3.82
N ILE A 14 -7.52 28.26 -2.56
CA ILE A 14 -6.81 27.38 -1.63
C ILE A 14 -7.56 26.06 -1.46
N PHE A 15 -8.88 26.12 -1.25
CA PHE A 15 -9.70 24.91 -1.08
C PHE A 15 -9.67 24.01 -2.32
N ILE A 16 -9.76 24.57 -3.53
CA ILE A 16 -9.64 23.80 -4.78
C ILE A 16 -8.27 23.10 -4.86
N PHE A 17 -7.19 23.81 -4.56
CA PHE A 17 -5.84 23.21 -4.57
C PHE A 17 -5.67 22.15 -3.48
N LEU A 18 -6.33 22.29 -2.33
CA LEU A 18 -6.37 21.25 -1.31
C LEU A 18 -7.06 19.98 -1.85
N LEU A 19 -8.19 20.11 -2.55
CA LEU A 19 -8.88 18.97 -3.17
C LEU A 19 -8.02 18.30 -4.25
N VAL A 20 -7.35 19.09 -5.09
CA VAL A 20 -6.45 18.54 -6.12
C VAL A 20 -5.22 17.87 -5.50
N SER A 21 -4.62 18.48 -4.47
CA SER A 21 -3.50 17.89 -3.72
C SER A 21 -3.90 16.56 -3.06
N MET A 22 -5.13 16.49 -2.54
CA MET A 22 -5.71 15.28 -1.97
C MET A 22 -5.82 14.15 -3.00
N ILE A 23 -6.24 14.46 -4.24
CA ILE A 23 -6.22 13.51 -5.37
C ILE A 23 -4.80 13.03 -5.66
N CYS A 24 -3.83 13.95 -5.72
CA CYS A 24 -2.43 13.59 -5.98
C CYS A 24 -1.86 12.67 -4.88
N SER A 25 -2.19 12.92 -3.61
CA SER A 25 -1.77 12.05 -2.50
C SER A 25 -2.41 10.67 -2.59
N ALA A 26 -3.71 10.59 -2.86
CA ALA A 26 -4.42 9.33 -3.02
C ALA A 26 -3.86 8.48 -4.16
N ILE A 27 -3.56 9.10 -5.32
CA ILE A 27 -2.92 8.41 -6.45
C ILE A 27 -1.54 7.86 -6.03
N ARG A 28 -0.72 8.67 -5.34
CA ARG A 28 0.59 8.22 -4.85
C ARG A 28 0.45 7.06 -3.86
N GLU A 29 -0.54 7.09 -2.98
CA GLU A 29 -0.81 6.00 -2.04
C GLU A 29 -1.28 4.72 -2.74
N ALA A 30 -2.15 4.83 -3.74
CA ALA A 30 -2.55 3.70 -4.57
C ALA A 30 -1.35 3.06 -5.29
N ILE A 31 -0.44 3.88 -5.82
CA ILE A 31 0.81 3.41 -6.42
C ILE A 31 1.69 2.71 -5.38
N GLU A 32 1.87 3.28 -4.19
CA GLU A 32 2.72 2.70 -3.14
C GLU A 32 2.15 1.40 -2.60
N SER A 33 0.82 1.26 -2.49
CA SER A 33 0.20 0.01 -2.04
C SER A 33 0.48 -1.15 -3.00
N TRP A 34 0.59 -0.87 -4.30
CA TRP A 34 0.86 -1.88 -5.34
C TRP A 34 2.35 -2.12 -5.57
N CYS A 35 3.16 -1.05 -5.58
CA CYS A 35 4.61 -1.16 -5.83
C CYS A 35 5.37 -1.58 -4.57
N LYS A 36 4.94 -1.14 -3.37
CA LYS A 36 5.72 -1.27 -2.13
C LYS A 36 7.16 -0.80 -2.35
N ALA A 37 7.34 0.36 -2.98
CA ALA A 37 8.64 0.83 -3.42
C ALA A 37 9.59 1.02 -2.23
N ARG A 38 9.07 1.44 -1.07
CA ARG A 38 9.86 1.52 0.16
C ARG A 38 10.58 0.22 0.51
N ALA A 39 9.91 -0.93 0.37
CA ALA A 39 10.54 -2.23 0.62
C ALA A 39 11.67 -2.53 -0.37
N ALA A 40 11.53 -2.13 -1.64
CA ALA A 40 12.59 -2.26 -2.64
C ALA A 40 13.82 -1.38 -2.32
N PHE A 41 13.60 -0.16 -1.82
CA PHE A 41 14.68 0.74 -1.38
C PHE A 41 15.39 0.19 -0.15
N LEU A 42 14.65 -0.25 0.85
CA LEU A 42 15.19 -0.83 2.08
C LEU A 42 16.09 -2.03 1.76
N GLU A 43 15.60 -2.92 0.91
CA GLU A 43 16.28 -4.16 0.56
C GLU A 43 17.59 -3.93 -0.20
N GLN A 44 17.58 -3.04 -1.19
CA GLN A 44 18.80 -2.58 -1.87
C GLN A 44 19.76 -1.91 -0.88
N GLY A 45 19.23 -1.11 0.03
CA GLY A 45 20.00 -0.43 1.07
C GLY A 45 20.75 -1.39 1.97
N ILE A 46 20.09 -2.45 2.43
CA ILE A 46 20.69 -3.49 3.26
C ILE A 46 21.77 -4.26 2.50
N ARG A 47 21.54 -4.60 1.23
CA ARG A 47 22.58 -5.22 0.38
C ARG A 47 23.83 -4.36 0.26
N GLU A 48 23.65 -3.07 0.04
CA GLU A 48 24.78 -2.14 -0.08
C GLU A 48 25.49 -1.94 1.25
N LEU A 49 24.75 -1.80 2.35
CA LEU A 49 25.28 -1.68 3.70
C LEU A 49 26.13 -2.90 4.09
N LEU A 50 25.64 -4.09 3.74
CA LEU A 50 26.30 -5.36 4.03
C LEU A 50 27.34 -5.76 2.97
N HIS A 51 27.62 -4.92 1.97
CA HIS A 51 28.53 -5.24 0.86
C HIS A 51 28.17 -6.53 0.09
N ASP A 52 26.90 -6.94 0.09
CA ASP A 52 26.38 -8.14 -0.58
C ASP A 52 25.39 -7.76 -1.69
N ARG A 53 25.93 -7.26 -2.82
CA ARG A 53 25.13 -6.75 -3.94
C ARG A 53 24.22 -7.82 -4.57
N HIS A 54 24.62 -9.08 -4.51
CA HIS A 54 23.90 -10.20 -5.12
C HIS A 54 22.91 -10.87 -4.17
N ALA A 55 22.92 -10.51 -2.87
CA ALA A 55 22.07 -11.10 -1.83
C ALA A 55 22.16 -12.63 -1.77
N VAL A 56 23.39 -13.13 -1.85
CA VAL A 56 23.68 -14.57 -1.76
C VAL A 56 24.27 -14.93 -0.40
N GLY A 57 24.93 -13.98 0.27
CA GLY A 57 25.59 -14.18 1.56
C GLY A 57 24.79 -13.57 2.71
N ILE A 58 25.47 -12.73 3.50
CA ILE A 58 24.94 -12.21 4.77
C ILE A 58 23.61 -11.47 4.64
N ALA A 59 23.33 -10.79 3.52
CA ALA A 59 22.05 -10.09 3.36
C ALA A 59 20.89 -11.09 3.34
N ARG A 60 21.06 -12.23 2.67
CA ARG A 60 20.07 -13.31 2.69
C ARG A 60 19.88 -13.85 4.10
N SER A 61 20.97 -14.12 4.81
CA SER A 61 20.94 -14.64 6.19
C SER A 61 20.16 -13.72 7.13
N VAL A 62 20.38 -12.40 7.05
CA VAL A 62 19.64 -11.41 7.84
C VAL A 62 18.14 -11.45 7.52
N TYR A 63 17.77 -11.52 6.24
CA TYR A 63 16.36 -11.57 5.85
C TYR A 63 15.66 -12.87 6.25
N THR A 64 16.38 -14.00 6.26
CA THR A 64 15.84 -15.30 6.66
C THR A 64 15.85 -15.52 8.18
N HIS A 65 16.55 -14.66 8.93
CA HIS A 65 16.67 -14.74 10.38
C HIS A 65 15.31 -14.61 11.10
N PRO A 66 15.00 -15.40 12.16
CA PRO A 66 13.69 -15.37 12.83
C PRO A 66 13.23 -13.98 13.30
N LEU A 67 14.16 -13.13 13.77
CA LEU A 67 13.86 -11.75 14.20
C LEU A 67 13.46 -10.80 13.07
N VAL A 68 13.76 -11.13 11.82
CA VAL A 68 13.47 -10.30 10.63
C VAL A 68 12.40 -10.94 9.75
N ASN A 69 12.44 -12.27 9.59
CA ASN A 69 11.49 -13.04 8.80
C ASN A 69 10.05 -12.85 9.31
N GLY A 70 9.85 -12.75 10.63
CA GLY A 70 8.54 -12.46 11.22
C GLY A 70 7.92 -11.12 10.79
N LEU A 71 8.68 -10.21 10.16
CA LEU A 71 8.17 -8.93 9.65
C LEU A 71 7.49 -9.05 8.28
N TYR A 72 7.55 -10.22 7.63
CA TYR A 72 6.95 -10.42 6.31
C TYR A 72 6.49 -11.87 6.07
N GLN A 73 5.63 -12.07 5.06
CA GLN A 73 4.82 -13.30 4.90
C GLN A 73 5.33 -14.25 3.81
N SER A 74 6.60 -14.22 3.44
CA SER A 74 7.11 -15.04 2.32
C SER A 74 8.59 -15.34 2.43
N ASP A 75 9.09 -16.29 1.63
CA ASP A 75 10.52 -16.49 1.47
C ASP A 75 11.21 -15.24 0.92
N TYR A 76 12.44 -15.01 1.40
CA TYR A 76 13.28 -13.95 0.86
C TYR A 76 13.61 -14.20 -0.62
N ARG A 77 13.16 -13.29 -1.47
CA ARG A 77 13.49 -13.29 -2.90
C ARG A 77 14.20 -11.98 -3.25
N PRO A 78 15.49 -12.03 -3.62
CA PRO A 78 16.20 -10.82 -3.96
C PRO A 78 15.64 -10.18 -5.23
N ARG A 79 15.42 -8.87 -5.17
CA ARG A 79 15.15 -8.02 -6.34
C ARG A 79 16.34 -8.08 -7.32
N SER A 80 16.03 -8.09 -8.61
CA SER A 80 17.06 -7.97 -9.65
C SER A 80 17.84 -6.66 -9.54
N SER A 81 19.17 -6.75 -9.48
CA SER A 81 20.10 -5.62 -9.37
C SER A 81 20.24 -4.81 -10.67
N SER A 82 19.75 -5.33 -11.81
CA SER A 82 19.89 -4.67 -13.12
C SER A 82 18.89 -3.53 -13.35
N ARG A 83 17.84 -3.41 -12.53
CA ARG A 83 16.81 -2.38 -12.68
C ARG A 83 17.04 -1.19 -11.75
N PRO A 84 16.90 0.05 -12.26
CA PRO A 84 17.07 1.24 -11.43
C PRO A 84 16.02 1.32 -10.32
N LEU A 85 16.40 1.92 -9.20
CA LEU A 85 15.51 2.22 -8.09
C LEU A 85 14.70 3.47 -8.41
N THR A 86 13.40 3.29 -8.63
CA THR A 86 12.43 4.36 -8.82
C THR A 86 11.29 4.21 -7.81
N ALA A 87 10.47 5.24 -7.63
CA ALA A 87 9.28 5.16 -6.77
C ALA A 87 8.20 4.20 -7.30
N LEU A 88 8.44 3.55 -8.45
CA LEU A 88 7.59 2.51 -9.02
C LEU A 88 8.23 1.11 -8.91
N ALA A 89 9.41 1.00 -8.30
CA ALA A 89 10.08 -0.28 -8.10
C ALA A 89 9.21 -1.22 -7.26
N ARG A 90 9.16 -2.50 -7.65
CA ARG A 90 8.38 -3.51 -6.94
C ARG A 90 9.18 -4.10 -5.78
N GLY A 91 8.71 -3.89 -4.55
CA GLY A 91 9.24 -4.47 -3.31
C GLY A 91 8.69 -5.85 -2.97
N GLY A 92 7.72 -6.37 -3.72
CA GLY A 92 7.16 -7.70 -3.50
C GLY A 92 6.55 -7.83 -2.10
N ASN A 93 6.83 -8.93 -1.42
CA ASN A 93 6.36 -9.18 -0.05
C ASN A 93 7.39 -8.83 1.02
N LEU A 94 8.47 -8.12 0.67
CA LEU A 94 9.49 -7.71 1.62
C LEU A 94 8.94 -6.66 2.61
N PRO A 95 9.52 -6.56 3.82
CA PRO A 95 9.09 -5.59 4.81
C PRO A 95 9.42 -4.17 4.34
N SER A 96 8.52 -3.22 4.59
CA SER A 96 8.74 -1.79 4.29
C SER A 96 9.62 -1.09 5.34
N TYR A 97 9.84 -1.72 6.49
CA TYR A 97 10.66 -1.22 7.57
C TYR A 97 11.19 -2.40 8.40
N ILE A 98 12.44 -2.31 8.83
CA ILE A 98 13.07 -3.25 9.77
C ILE A 98 13.54 -2.43 10.96
N PRO A 99 13.11 -2.76 12.20
CA PRO A 99 13.63 -2.09 13.40
C PRO A 99 15.14 -2.30 13.52
N SER A 100 15.87 -1.22 13.84
CA SER A 100 17.33 -1.24 13.94
C SER A 100 17.83 -2.21 15.01
N ARG A 101 17.13 -2.30 16.15
CA ARG A 101 17.40 -3.29 17.21
C ARG A 101 17.26 -4.73 16.73
N SER A 102 16.19 -5.05 15.98
CA SER A 102 15.97 -6.40 15.43
C SER A 102 17.07 -6.78 14.44
N PHE A 103 17.51 -5.82 13.61
CA PHE A 103 18.63 -6.01 12.70
C PHE A 103 19.96 -6.24 13.44
N ALA A 104 20.26 -5.42 14.46
CA ALA A 104 21.49 -5.52 15.24
C ALA A 104 21.59 -6.86 15.98
N LEU A 105 20.50 -7.29 16.61
CA LEU A 105 20.42 -8.59 17.28
C LEU A 105 20.54 -9.75 16.29
N ALA A 106 19.87 -9.67 15.14
CA ALA A 106 20.02 -10.69 14.10
C ALA A 106 21.46 -10.79 13.60
N LEU A 107 22.16 -9.67 13.42
CA LEU A 107 23.55 -9.68 12.97
C LEU A 107 24.51 -10.25 14.02
N LEU A 108 24.30 -9.91 15.30
CA LEU A 108 25.05 -10.49 16.42
C LEU A 108 24.83 -11.99 16.55
N ASP A 109 23.57 -12.42 16.42
CA ASP A 109 23.20 -13.84 16.48
C ASP A 109 23.82 -14.64 15.33
N ILE A 110 23.77 -14.11 14.09
CA ILE A 110 24.40 -14.76 12.94
C ILE A 110 25.92 -14.86 13.12
N ALA A 111 26.56 -13.84 13.71
CA ALA A 111 27.98 -13.92 14.00
C ALA A 111 28.29 -14.96 15.08
N ALA A 112 27.51 -15.02 16.16
CA ALA A 112 27.74 -15.92 17.28
C ALA A 112 27.41 -17.39 16.96
N HIS A 113 26.25 -17.63 16.35
CA HIS A 113 25.65 -18.97 16.17
C HIS A 113 25.66 -19.44 14.71
N GLY A 114 25.98 -18.56 13.76
CA GLY A 114 25.94 -18.88 12.33
C GLY A 114 24.56 -18.69 11.72
N THR A 115 24.40 -19.17 10.49
CA THR A 115 23.18 -18.96 9.69
C THR A 115 22.16 -20.10 9.82
N ASP A 116 22.55 -21.22 10.42
CA ASP A 116 21.68 -22.37 10.61
C ASP A 116 20.80 -22.16 11.84
N THR A 117 19.49 -22.07 11.63
CA THR A 117 18.49 -21.95 12.71
C THR A 117 18.06 -23.32 13.24
N ARG A 118 18.84 -24.38 12.98
CA ARG A 118 18.57 -25.76 13.41
C ARG A 118 19.74 -26.29 14.25
N GLY A 119 19.46 -27.34 15.04
CA GLY A 119 20.49 -28.07 15.77
C GLY A 119 21.15 -27.25 16.89
N ALA A 120 22.49 -27.24 16.90
CA ALA A 120 23.29 -26.70 18.01
C ALA A 120 23.11 -25.19 18.26
N ALA A 121 22.59 -24.44 17.28
CA ALA A 121 22.32 -23.00 17.40
C ALA A 121 20.99 -22.68 18.12
N SER A 122 20.08 -23.64 18.30
CA SER A 122 18.74 -23.38 18.86
C SER A 122 18.27 -24.44 19.85
N GLY A 123 19.15 -25.35 20.26
CA GLY A 123 18.86 -26.36 21.27
C GLY A 123 19.07 -25.86 22.71
N PRO A 124 18.65 -26.63 23.74
CA PRO A 124 18.88 -26.29 25.15
C PRO A 124 20.36 -26.18 25.54
N ALA A 125 21.25 -26.75 24.71
CA ALA A 125 22.70 -26.68 24.86
C ALA A 125 23.34 -25.60 23.96
N ALA A 126 22.54 -24.78 23.29
CA ALA A 126 23.06 -23.66 22.52
C ALA A 126 23.76 -22.70 23.48
N PRO A 127 24.98 -22.24 23.14
CA PRO A 127 25.70 -21.30 23.98
C PRO A 127 24.92 -19.98 24.12
N GLU A 128 25.06 -19.31 25.25
CA GLU A 128 24.42 -18.02 25.46
C GLU A 128 25.00 -16.97 24.50
N LEU A 129 24.12 -16.14 23.93
CA LEU A 129 24.54 -15.01 23.10
C LEU A 129 25.35 -14.03 23.94
N SER A 130 26.65 -13.95 23.66
CA SER A 130 27.59 -13.08 24.37
C SER A 130 28.55 -12.41 23.40
N LEU A 131 29.08 -11.25 23.80
CA LEU A 131 30.05 -10.50 22.99
C LEU A 131 31.34 -11.28 22.75
N THR A 132 31.75 -12.12 23.70
CA THR A 132 32.92 -13.00 23.58
C THR A 132 32.69 -14.07 22.52
N LEU A 133 31.50 -14.70 22.51
CA LEU A 133 31.12 -15.67 21.49
C LEU A 133 31.01 -15.03 20.11
N ALA A 134 30.31 -13.90 19.99
CA ALA A 134 30.17 -13.16 18.73
C ALA A 134 31.54 -12.74 18.16
N ARG A 135 32.48 -12.33 19.02
CA ARG A 135 33.86 -12.01 18.62
C ARG A 135 34.62 -13.24 18.14
N ALA A 136 34.54 -14.35 18.88
CA ALA A 136 35.24 -15.58 18.54
C ALA A 136 34.77 -16.16 17.20
N ASN A 137 33.47 -16.06 16.93
CA ASN A 137 32.81 -16.65 15.78
C ASN A 137 32.53 -15.66 14.64
N VAL A 138 33.10 -14.45 14.67
CA VAL A 138 32.86 -13.38 13.68
C VAL A 138 33.07 -13.84 12.22
N LEU A 139 33.90 -14.88 12.01
CA LEU A 139 34.15 -15.48 10.70
C LEU A 139 32.91 -16.13 10.07
N ASN A 140 31.89 -16.50 10.86
CA ASN A 140 30.60 -17.00 10.38
C ASN A 140 29.85 -16.03 9.46
N LEU A 141 30.17 -14.74 9.51
CA LEU A 141 29.58 -13.74 8.62
C LEU A 141 30.09 -13.84 7.16
N GLU A 142 31.24 -14.50 6.96
CA GLU A 142 31.91 -14.65 5.65
C GLU A 142 32.08 -13.34 4.87
N ASN A 143 32.14 -12.20 5.57
CA ASN A 143 32.17 -10.87 4.98
C ASN A 143 33.09 -9.93 5.77
N GLY A 144 34.27 -9.66 5.21
CA GLY A 144 35.31 -8.85 5.87
C GLY A 144 34.90 -7.42 6.21
N ALA A 145 34.00 -6.81 5.44
CA ALA A 145 33.54 -5.44 5.71
C ALA A 145 32.63 -5.41 6.95
N VAL A 146 31.65 -6.32 7.00
CA VAL A 146 30.70 -6.42 8.11
C VAL A 146 31.38 -6.93 9.38
N GLN A 147 32.35 -7.85 9.26
CA GLN A 147 33.18 -8.31 10.37
C GLN A 147 33.88 -7.15 11.08
N ARG A 148 34.49 -6.23 10.34
CA ARG A 148 35.16 -5.06 10.93
C ARG A 148 34.20 -4.12 11.65
N VAL A 149 33.01 -3.90 11.09
CA VAL A 149 31.97 -3.09 11.73
C VAL A 149 31.54 -3.74 13.04
N LEU A 150 31.27 -5.04 13.02
CA LEU A 150 30.84 -5.78 14.21
C LEU A 150 31.91 -5.75 15.30
N LEU A 151 33.16 -6.03 14.96
CA LEU A 151 34.28 -5.96 15.91
C LEU A 151 34.43 -4.56 16.50
N GLY A 152 34.35 -3.52 15.67
CA GLY A 152 34.40 -2.14 16.14
C GLY A 152 33.26 -1.80 17.10
N ALA A 153 32.04 -2.25 16.81
CA ALA A 153 30.89 -2.05 17.69
C ALA A 153 31.01 -2.80 19.03
N ILE A 154 31.63 -3.99 19.03
CA ILE A 154 31.92 -4.78 20.23
C ILE A 154 33.05 -4.11 21.04
N ASP A 155 34.12 -3.65 20.38
CA ASP A 155 35.27 -3.01 21.03
C ASP A 155 34.88 -1.73 21.76
N THR A 156 34.03 -0.90 21.14
CA THR A 156 33.55 0.36 21.75
C THR A 156 32.49 0.14 22.82
N ALA A 157 31.90 -1.05 22.92
CA ALA A 157 30.91 -1.39 23.91
C ALA A 157 31.49 -1.75 25.28
N GLN A 158 32.82 -1.97 25.39
CA GLN A 158 33.52 -2.24 26.65
C GLN A 158 32.92 -3.39 27.48
N GLY A 159 32.36 -4.40 26.81
CA GLY A 159 31.73 -5.57 27.45
C GLY A 159 30.23 -5.45 27.71
N ASP A 160 29.61 -4.29 27.45
CA ASP A 160 28.16 -4.12 27.56
C ASP A 160 27.42 -4.58 26.29
N MET A 161 26.60 -5.61 26.42
CA MET A 161 25.81 -6.16 25.32
C MET A 161 24.81 -5.15 24.74
N GLU A 162 24.14 -4.36 25.58
CA GLU A 162 23.15 -3.37 25.14
C GLU A 162 23.85 -2.23 24.38
N GLN A 163 25.04 -1.83 24.83
CA GLN A 163 25.83 -0.82 24.13
C GLN A 163 26.29 -1.33 22.75
N ALA A 164 26.70 -2.61 22.63
CA ALA A 164 27.08 -3.20 21.34
C ALA A 164 25.89 -3.23 20.35
N VAL A 165 24.70 -3.62 20.84
CA VAL A 165 23.46 -3.58 20.06
C VAL A 165 23.14 -2.15 19.62
N THR A 166 23.30 -1.17 20.51
CA THR A 166 23.08 0.25 20.21
C THR A 166 24.05 0.77 19.15
N ASN A 167 25.33 0.40 19.25
CA ASN A 167 26.35 0.78 18.27
C ASN A 167 26.03 0.23 16.86
N LEU A 168 25.60 -1.03 16.79
CA LEU A 168 25.18 -1.65 15.52
C LEU A 168 23.89 -1.05 14.98
N ALA A 169 22.92 -0.76 15.86
CA ALA A 169 21.68 -0.11 15.48
C ALA A 169 21.95 1.29 14.90
N ALA A 170 22.84 2.07 15.52
CA ALA A 170 23.24 3.39 15.03
C ALA A 170 23.95 3.32 13.67
N TRP A 171 24.80 2.30 13.45
CA TRP A 171 25.41 2.05 12.14
C TRP A 171 24.35 1.73 11.07
N PHE A 172 23.38 0.88 11.40
CA PHE A 172 22.26 0.58 10.51
C PHE A 172 21.43 1.83 10.18
N ASP A 173 21.06 2.61 11.19
CA ASP A 173 20.26 3.83 11.03
C ASP A 173 20.98 4.85 10.14
N THR A 174 22.30 5.03 10.33
CA THR A 174 23.13 5.86 9.44
C THR A 174 23.07 5.38 7.99
N GLY A 175 23.14 4.06 7.78
CA GLY A 175 22.97 3.45 6.45
C GLY A 175 21.57 3.71 5.86
N MET A 176 20.53 3.61 6.69
CA MET A 176 19.14 3.81 6.30
C MET A 176 18.76 5.27 6.07
N ASP A 177 19.45 6.23 6.67
CA ASP A 177 19.26 7.66 6.38
C ASP A 177 19.55 7.99 4.91
N ARG A 178 20.64 7.40 4.37
CA ARG A 178 21.00 7.53 2.95
C ARG A 178 19.93 6.93 2.04
N VAL A 179 19.42 5.76 2.41
CA VAL A 179 18.36 5.04 1.68
C VAL A 179 17.06 5.83 1.69
N SER A 180 16.68 6.36 2.86
CA SER A 180 15.52 7.21 3.04
C SER A 180 15.60 8.48 2.19
N GLY A 181 16.80 9.09 2.11
CA GLY A 181 17.06 10.21 1.20
C GLY A 181 16.88 9.85 -0.27
N ALA A 182 17.37 8.68 -0.71
CA ALA A 182 17.18 8.21 -2.08
C ALA A 182 15.71 7.95 -2.42
N TYR A 183 14.97 7.31 -1.51
CA TYR A 183 13.53 7.08 -1.63
C TYR A 183 12.77 8.41 -1.72
N LYS A 184 13.06 9.37 -0.82
CA LYS A 184 12.44 10.71 -0.82
C LYS A 184 12.62 11.41 -2.17
N ARG A 185 13.84 11.38 -2.75
CA ARG A 185 14.10 11.98 -4.07
C ARG A 185 13.32 11.29 -5.19
N ALA A 186 13.21 9.96 -5.16
CA ALA A 186 12.43 9.21 -6.14
C ALA A 186 10.93 9.53 -6.05
N THR A 187 10.40 9.59 -4.83
CA THR A 187 8.98 9.92 -4.57
C THR A 187 8.66 11.36 -4.94
N GLN A 188 9.56 12.31 -4.71
CA GLN A 188 9.39 13.70 -5.17
C GLN A 188 9.29 13.80 -6.70
N LYS A 189 10.14 13.07 -7.44
CA LYS A 189 10.05 13.01 -8.90
C LYS A 189 8.71 12.43 -9.35
N LEU A 190 8.26 11.34 -8.72
CA LEU A 190 6.97 10.75 -9.02
C LEU A 190 5.81 11.71 -8.74
N LEU A 191 5.81 12.40 -7.60
CA LEU A 191 4.80 13.41 -7.24
C LEU A 191 4.75 14.56 -8.24
N LEU A 192 5.91 15.00 -8.76
CA LEU A 192 5.97 16.00 -9.82
C LEU A 192 5.22 15.53 -11.08
N PHE A 193 5.47 14.30 -11.52
CA PHE A 193 4.79 13.73 -12.69
C PHE A 193 3.30 13.47 -12.44
N ILE A 194 2.92 13.03 -11.24
CA ILE A 194 1.50 12.87 -10.86
C ILE A 194 0.80 14.22 -10.91
N GLY A 195 1.37 15.26 -10.27
CA GLY A 195 0.78 16.60 -10.27
C GLY A 195 0.64 17.18 -11.67
N LEU A 196 1.68 17.01 -12.51
CA LEU A 196 1.64 17.44 -13.91
C LEU A 196 0.56 16.69 -14.70
N ALA A 197 0.49 15.37 -14.56
CA ALA A 197 -0.52 14.55 -15.24
C ALA A 197 -1.94 14.93 -14.80
N VAL A 198 -2.17 15.11 -13.50
CA VAL A 198 -3.46 15.54 -12.96
C VAL A 198 -3.84 16.93 -13.49
N ALA A 199 -2.91 17.89 -13.51
CA ALA A 199 -3.17 19.22 -14.04
C ALA A 199 -3.57 19.20 -15.52
N VAL A 200 -2.91 18.38 -16.34
CA VAL A 200 -3.23 18.21 -17.77
C VAL A 200 -4.57 17.49 -17.94
N VAL A 201 -4.79 16.37 -17.26
CA VAL A 201 -6.02 15.57 -17.41
C VAL A 201 -7.25 16.35 -16.97
N LEU A 202 -7.16 17.03 -15.83
CA LEU A 202 -8.25 17.86 -15.31
C LEU A 202 -8.32 19.24 -15.99
N ASN A 203 -7.34 19.64 -16.80
CA ASN A 203 -7.27 20.98 -17.40
C ASN A 203 -7.50 22.10 -16.36
N VAL A 204 -6.75 22.06 -15.26
CA VAL A 204 -6.89 23.01 -14.15
C VAL A 204 -6.21 24.34 -14.52
N ASN A 205 -7.01 25.40 -14.69
CA ASN A 205 -6.51 26.76 -14.96
C ASN A 205 -6.85 27.71 -13.80
N THR A 206 -5.83 28.08 -13.02
CA THR A 206 -5.99 28.97 -11.85
C THR A 206 -6.57 30.34 -12.20
N ILE A 207 -6.17 30.91 -13.34
CA ILE A 207 -6.64 32.24 -13.75
C ILE A 207 -8.12 32.18 -14.11
N ALA A 208 -8.54 31.13 -14.83
CA ALA A 208 -9.95 30.92 -15.18
C ALA A 208 -10.81 30.69 -13.93
N ILE A 209 -10.31 29.90 -12.98
CA ILE A 209 -10.98 29.67 -11.69
C ILE A 209 -11.10 30.98 -10.90
N ALA A 210 -10.02 31.74 -10.78
CA ALA A 210 -10.02 33.02 -10.06
C ALA A 210 -10.99 34.03 -10.70
N HIS A 211 -10.97 34.14 -12.03
CA HIS A 211 -11.89 35.01 -12.77
C HIS A 211 -13.34 34.59 -12.56
N HIS A 212 -13.64 33.28 -12.60
CA HIS A 212 -14.98 32.77 -12.35
C HIS A 212 -15.46 33.07 -10.93
N LEU A 213 -14.65 32.76 -9.90
CA LEU A 213 -14.99 33.05 -8.50
C LEU A 213 -15.11 34.56 -8.21
N PHE A 214 -14.39 35.39 -8.95
CA PHE A 214 -14.48 36.84 -8.81
C PHE A 214 -15.77 37.41 -9.44
N HIS A 215 -16.34 36.79 -10.46
CA HIS A 215 -17.55 37.31 -11.12
C HIS A 215 -18.84 36.60 -10.68
N ASP A 216 -18.75 35.40 -10.10
CA ASP A 216 -19.89 34.63 -9.64
C ASP A 216 -19.95 34.60 -8.09
N ASP A 217 -20.91 35.34 -7.53
CA ASP A 217 -21.10 35.45 -6.09
C ASP A 217 -21.69 34.16 -5.48
N VAL A 218 -22.50 33.41 -6.24
CA VAL A 218 -23.13 32.17 -5.79
C VAL A 218 -22.09 31.06 -5.72
N ALA A 219 -21.30 30.89 -6.78
CA ALA A 219 -20.23 29.90 -6.81
C ALA A 219 -19.20 30.16 -5.70
N ARG A 220 -18.82 31.43 -5.49
CA ARG A 220 -17.90 31.81 -4.41
C ARG A 220 -18.47 31.51 -3.02
N ALA A 221 -19.72 31.88 -2.75
CA ALA A 221 -20.34 31.63 -1.45
C ALA A 221 -20.45 30.12 -1.14
N ALA A 222 -20.84 29.32 -2.14
CA ALA A 222 -20.91 27.87 -2.00
C ALA A 222 -19.54 27.26 -1.66
N LEU A 223 -18.48 27.73 -2.31
CA LEU A 223 -17.13 27.18 -2.14
C LEU A 223 -16.51 27.57 -0.79
N VAL A 224 -16.76 28.79 -0.30
CA VAL A 224 -16.39 29.21 1.07
C VAL A 224 -17.12 28.37 2.12
N ALA A 225 -18.43 28.14 1.96
CA ALA A 225 -19.19 27.31 2.91
C ALA A 225 -18.65 25.87 2.98
N ARG A 226 -18.22 25.31 1.84
CA ARG A 226 -17.58 23.99 1.79
C ARG A 226 -16.22 24.01 2.49
N ALA A 227 -15.40 25.04 2.25
CA ALA A 227 -14.11 25.19 2.92
C ALA A 227 -14.28 25.30 4.44
N GLU A 228 -15.25 26.08 4.92
CA GLU A 228 -15.58 26.19 6.36
C GLU A 228 -16.02 24.84 6.94
N SER A 229 -16.85 24.08 6.21
CA SER A 229 -17.28 22.76 6.65
C SER A 229 -16.12 21.76 6.75
N ALA A 230 -15.21 21.76 5.76
CA ALA A 230 -14.03 20.89 5.74
C ALA A 230 -12.99 21.27 6.80
N ALA A 231 -12.91 22.55 7.17
CA ALA A 231 -12.06 23.01 8.27
C ALA A 231 -12.58 22.52 9.63
N ARG A 232 -13.90 22.42 9.80
CA ARG A 232 -14.54 21.91 11.03
C ARG A 232 -14.53 20.40 11.12
N ASP A 233 -14.62 19.71 9.98
CA ASP A 233 -14.59 18.25 9.91
C ASP A 233 -13.39 17.73 9.10
N SER A 234 -12.33 17.33 9.81
CA SER A 234 -11.12 16.75 9.22
C SER A 234 -11.33 15.33 8.68
N SER A 235 -12.55 14.77 8.69
CA SER A 235 -12.87 13.46 8.11
C SER A 235 -12.56 13.38 6.61
N LEU A 236 -12.63 14.51 5.90
CA LEU A 236 -12.19 14.64 4.51
C LEU A 236 -10.68 14.40 4.35
N LEU A 237 -9.87 14.84 5.32
CA LEU A 237 -8.40 14.76 5.27
C LEU A 237 -7.84 13.42 5.77
N ARG A 238 -8.64 12.64 6.53
CA ARG A 238 -8.21 11.40 7.19
C ARG A 238 -8.60 10.10 6.47
N ALA A 239 -9.28 10.19 5.33
CA ALA A 239 -9.69 9.01 4.58
C ALA A 239 -8.49 8.33 3.90
N GLY A 240 -8.47 6.98 3.87
CA GLY A 240 -7.48 6.22 3.09
C GLY A 240 -7.65 6.43 1.59
N GLY A 241 -6.58 6.25 0.82
CA GLY A 241 -6.44 6.64 -0.59
C GLY A 241 -7.67 6.47 -1.49
N ASP A 242 -8.28 5.29 -1.55
CA ASP A 242 -9.40 5.04 -2.46
C ASP A 242 -10.66 5.85 -2.11
N VAL A 243 -10.98 5.92 -0.81
CA VAL A 243 -12.10 6.70 -0.28
C VAL A 243 -11.81 8.20 -0.41
N GLN A 244 -10.55 8.59 -0.21
CA GLN A 244 -10.07 9.96 -0.33
C GLN A 244 -10.20 10.48 -1.78
N LEU A 245 -9.82 9.66 -2.77
CA LEU A 245 -9.97 9.98 -4.18
C LEU A 245 -11.43 10.18 -4.58
N ALA A 246 -12.31 9.25 -4.19
CA ALA A 246 -13.74 9.33 -4.50
C ALA A 246 -14.39 10.58 -3.91
N ARG A 247 -14.07 10.92 -2.64
CA ARG A 247 -14.58 12.12 -1.97
C ARG A 247 -14.05 13.41 -2.59
N ALA A 248 -12.74 13.46 -2.88
CA ALA A 248 -12.13 14.63 -3.55
C ALA A 248 -12.79 14.90 -4.90
N ARG A 249 -13.02 13.83 -5.67
CA ARG A 249 -13.64 13.91 -6.99
C ARG A 249 -15.10 14.36 -6.92
N ALA A 250 -15.90 13.76 -6.04
CA ALA A 250 -17.29 14.16 -5.83
C ALA A 250 -17.41 15.62 -5.39
N ALA A 251 -16.51 16.08 -4.50
CA ALA A 251 -16.46 17.48 -4.10
C ALA A 251 -16.16 18.39 -5.29
N LEU A 252 -15.17 18.06 -6.13
CA LEU A 252 -14.85 18.84 -7.34
C LEU A 252 -16.01 18.87 -8.35
N ASP A 253 -16.64 17.74 -8.62
CA ASP A 253 -17.75 17.65 -9.59
C ASP A 253 -18.97 18.47 -9.11
N SER A 254 -19.20 18.55 -7.80
CA SER A 254 -20.30 19.34 -7.22
C SER A 254 -20.13 20.86 -7.33
N LEU A 255 -18.89 21.33 -7.52
CA LEU A 255 -18.57 22.76 -7.53
C LEU A 255 -18.78 23.42 -8.90
N GLN A 256 -19.13 22.66 -9.94
CA GLN A 256 -19.38 23.14 -11.31
C GLN A 256 -18.32 24.13 -11.84
N LEU A 257 -17.07 23.90 -11.44
CA LEU A 257 -15.97 24.80 -11.77
C LEU A 257 -15.63 24.74 -13.26
N PRO A 258 -15.04 25.81 -13.85
CA PRO A 258 -14.55 25.81 -15.22
C PRO A 258 -13.26 24.98 -15.35
N ILE A 259 -13.37 23.69 -15.04
CA ILE A 259 -12.31 22.68 -15.03
C ILE A 259 -12.70 21.61 -16.04
N GLY A 260 -11.72 21.10 -16.77
CA GLY A 260 -11.94 20.08 -17.79
C GLY A 260 -11.98 20.61 -19.22
N TRP A 261 -12.32 19.73 -20.15
CA TRP A 261 -12.15 19.96 -21.59
C TRP A 261 -13.41 20.46 -22.30
N ASP A 262 -14.44 20.86 -21.56
CA ASP A 262 -15.76 21.19 -22.14
C ASP A 262 -15.72 22.42 -23.05
N GLY A 263 -14.78 23.35 -22.84
CA GLY A 263 -14.51 24.45 -23.76
C GLY A 263 -14.03 24.02 -25.16
N LEU A 264 -13.38 22.86 -25.30
CA LEU A 264 -12.93 22.35 -26.60
C LEU A 264 -14.05 21.66 -27.40
N ARG A 265 -15.09 21.15 -26.73
CA ARG A 265 -16.26 20.57 -27.43
C ARG A 265 -17.05 21.65 -28.17
N GLY A 266 -17.21 22.82 -27.55
CA GLY A 266 -17.79 24.00 -28.20
C GLY A 266 -16.97 24.47 -29.41
N ALA A 267 -15.64 24.49 -29.32
CA ALA A 267 -14.76 24.91 -30.41
C ALA A 267 -14.74 23.92 -31.61
N ARG A 268 -14.83 22.61 -31.36
CA ARG A 268 -14.98 21.60 -32.43
C ARG A 268 -16.36 21.65 -33.08
N GLY A 269 -17.42 21.89 -32.30
CA GLY A 269 -18.78 22.10 -32.81
C GLY A 269 -18.91 23.37 -33.66
N ALA A 270 -18.30 24.47 -33.21
CA ALA A 270 -18.25 25.73 -33.96
C ALA A 270 -17.45 25.60 -35.26
N ARG A 271 -16.33 24.87 -35.27
CA ARG A 271 -15.57 24.55 -36.50
C ARG A 271 -16.35 23.64 -37.46
N ALA A 272 -17.07 22.63 -36.96
CA ALA A 272 -17.90 21.76 -37.81
C ALA A 272 -19.10 22.50 -38.43
N GLN A 273 -19.67 23.48 -37.71
CA GLN A 273 -20.72 24.37 -38.23
C GLN A 273 -20.16 25.39 -39.23
N ALA A 274 -18.97 25.95 -38.98
CA ALA A 274 -18.28 26.85 -39.90
C ALA A 274 -17.80 26.16 -41.20
N LEU A 275 -17.54 24.85 -41.16
CA LEU A 275 -17.16 24.03 -42.32
C LEU A 275 -18.37 23.43 -43.07
N GLY A 276 -19.61 23.80 -42.73
CA GLY A 276 -20.79 23.45 -43.53
C GLY A 276 -21.09 21.95 -43.64
N VAL A 277 -20.55 21.10 -42.76
CA VAL A 277 -20.80 19.66 -42.79
C VAL A 277 -22.16 19.38 -42.15
N ARG A 278 -23.23 19.48 -42.94
CA ARG A 278 -24.55 18.93 -42.57
C ARG A 278 -24.44 17.40 -42.56
N VAL A 279 -24.26 16.82 -41.37
CA VAL A 279 -24.52 15.39 -41.18
C VAL A 279 -26.02 15.17 -41.37
N ARG A 280 -26.42 14.74 -42.58
CA ARG A 280 -27.79 14.28 -42.84
C ARG A 280 -28.05 13.06 -41.95
N ALA A 281 -28.88 13.24 -40.92
CA ALA A 281 -29.48 12.14 -40.20
C ALA A 281 -30.33 11.33 -41.19
N THR A 282 -29.85 10.15 -41.57
CA THR A 282 -30.62 9.18 -42.35
C THR A 282 -31.70 8.58 -41.46
N ARG A 283 -32.88 9.23 -41.46
CA ARG A 283 -34.11 8.69 -40.91
C ARG A 283 -34.58 7.54 -41.82
N ARG A 284 -34.02 6.33 -41.65
CA ARG A 284 -34.58 5.12 -42.27
C ARG A 284 -35.86 4.75 -41.51
N LEU A 285 -36.99 5.10 -42.12
CA LEU A 285 -38.29 4.50 -41.85
C LEU A 285 -38.22 3.03 -42.28
N ASP A 286 -38.15 2.10 -41.34
CA ASP A 286 -38.31 0.68 -41.62
C ASP A 286 -39.72 0.23 -41.20
N SER A 287 -40.68 0.56 -42.05
CA SER A 287 -42.09 0.18 -41.91
C SER A 287 -42.41 -1.02 -42.80
N ARG A 288 -41.76 -2.18 -42.59
CA ARG A 288 -42.12 -3.42 -43.31
C ARG A 288 -41.62 -4.70 -42.63
N ARG A 289 -42.10 -4.99 -41.41
CA ARG A 289 -42.17 -6.38 -40.89
C ARG A 289 -43.17 -6.53 -39.74
N ALA A 290 -44.43 -6.20 -40.03
CA ALA A 290 -45.57 -6.80 -39.34
C ALA A 290 -46.10 -7.93 -40.23
N ARG A 291 -46.03 -9.18 -39.73
CA ARG A 291 -46.98 -10.31 -39.93
C ARG A 291 -46.28 -11.65 -39.62
N ARG A 292 -46.99 -12.49 -38.84
CA ARG A 292 -46.59 -13.75 -38.16
C ARG A 292 -45.99 -13.46 -36.77
N TYR A 293 -46.68 -13.65 -35.65
CA TYR A 293 -47.62 -14.70 -35.28
C TYR A 293 -48.84 -14.13 -34.55
N ALA A 294 -50.01 -14.65 -34.94
CA ALA A 294 -51.22 -14.61 -34.15
C ALA A 294 -51.31 -15.87 -33.29
N ARG A 295 -52.05 -15.75 -32.19
CA ARG A 295 -52.67 -16.78 -31.34
C ARG A 295 -51.87 -17.23 -30.11
N GLY A 296 -52.44 -16.91 -28.96
CA GLY A 296 -52.06 -17.42 -27.64
C GLY A 296 -52.71 -16.65 -26.51
N THR A 297 -54.04 -16.51 -26.55
CA THR A 297 -54.85 -15.94 -25.46
C THR A 297 -54.84 -16.86 -24.26
N VAL A 298 -54.41 -16.40 -23.08
CA VAL A 298 -54.93 -16.88 -21.78
C VAL A 298 -54.99 -15.69 -20.82
N LEU A 299 -56.23 -15.34 -20.44
CA LEU A 299 -56.61 -14.49 -19.31
C LEU A 299 -56.07 -15.06 -17.99
N VAL A 300 -55.79 -14.20 -16.99
CA VAL A 300 -56.37 -14.29 -15.63
C VAL A 300 -55.83 -13.13 -14.75
N ARG A 301 -56.79 -12.27 -14.37
CA ARG A 301 -57.01 -11.49 -13.14
C ARG A 301 -55.85 -10.97 -12.27
N SER A 302 -55.87 -9.64 -12.07
CA SER A 302 -55.58 -8.97 -10.79
C SER A 302 -56.63 -9.32 -9.72
N PRO A 303 -56.28 -9.20 -8.43
CA PRO A 303 -56.88 -8.17 -7.57
C PRO A 303 -55.81 -7.48 -6.69
N GLU A 304 -55.79 -6.16 -6.65
CA GLU A 304 -56.39 -5.25 -5.65
C GLU A 304 -55.49 -4.87 -4.47
N GLN A 305 -55.49 -3.57 -4.23
CA GLN A 305 -54.96 -2.81 -3.10
C GLN A 305 -55.78 -3.04 -1.82
N GLY A 306 -55.13 -2.86 -0.67
CA GLY A 306 -55.73 -2.68 0.66
C GLY A 306 -54.61 -2.81 1.69
N ASP A 307 -53.95 -1.74 2.13
CA ASP A 307 -54.38 -0.70 3.10
C ASP A 307 -54.23 -1.14 4.57
N GLY A 308 -53.70 -0.22 5.38
CA GLY A 308 -53.63 -0.25 6.85
C GLY A 308 -52.71 -1.31 7.49
N GLY A 309 -51.84 -1.03 8.45
CA GLY A 309 -51.88 0.02 9.46
C GLY A 309 -51.82 -0.63 10.85
N ALA A 310 -50.69 -0.39 11.54
CA ALA A 310 -50.48 -0.46 12.99
C ALA A 310 -50.56 -1.83 13.72
N VAL A 311 -49.58 -2.11 14.57
CA VAL A 311 -49.63 -1.90 16.04
C VAL A 311 -48.48 -2.68 16.71
N HIS A 312 -47.91 -2.01 17.73
CA HIS A 312 -47.06 -2.45 18.84
C HIS A 312 -47.20 -3.90 19.36
N GLY A 313 -46.12 -4.37 19.99
CA GLY A 313 -46.13 -5.45 20.98
C GLY A 313 -44.80 -6.21 20.96
N GLU A 314 -43.77 -5.81 21.73
CA GLU A 314 -43.59 -6.09 23.16
C GLU A 314 -42.79 -7.38 23.44
N ALA A 315 -41.63 -7.13 24.07
CA ALA A 315 -40.96 -7.91 25.10
C ALA A 315 -40.48 -9.37 24.86
N ALA A 316 -39.19 -9.50 25.18
CA ALA A 316 -38.66 -10.36 26.24
C ALA A 316 -38.28 -11.83 25.97
N ARG A 317 -37.07 -12.12 26.52
CA ARG A 317 -36.57 -13.38 27.07
C ARG A 317 -36.15 -14.48 26.09
N GLU A 318 -35.27 -15.42 26.43
CA GLU A 318 -34.21 -15.69 27.43
C GLU A 318 -33.82 -17.15 27.14
N GLU A 319 -32.67 -17.60 27.65
CA GLU A 319 -32.18 -19.00 27.67
C GLU A 319 -31.58 -19.56 26.36
N SER A 320 -30.33 -20.01 26.29
CA SER A 320 -29.50 -20.91 27.12
C SER A 320 -29.84 -22.41 26.98
N GLY A 321 -28.77 -23.20 26.87
CA GLY A 321 -28.78 -24.68 26.89
C GLY A 321 -28.81 -25.29 25.48
N GLY A 322 -27.89 -26.14 25.04
CA GLY A 322 -26.89 -26.92 25.76
C GLY A 322 -26.96 -28.38 25.29
N ILE A 323 -25.77 -28.96 25.03
CA ILE A 323 -25.43 -30.40 25.20
C ILE A 323 -26.05 -31.33 24.12
N VAL A 324 -25.27 -32.13 23.39
CA VAL A 324 -24.88 -33.55 23.62
C VAL A 324 -24.24 -33.99 22.28
N GLY A 325 -23.21 -34.82 22.13
CA GLY A 325 -22.43 -35.70 22.97
C GLY A 325 -21.51 -36.54 22.05
N ARG A 326 -20.32 -36.90 22.56
CA ARG A 326 -19.45 -38.00 22.06
C ARG A 326 -20.17 -39.37 22.32
N PRO A 327 -19.63 -40.59 22.04
CA PRO A 327 -18.23 -40.95 21.72
C PRO A 327 -17.97 -42.17 20.77
N ALA A 328 -16.68 -42.36 20.46
CA ALA A 328 -15.84 -43.59 20.38
C ALA A 328 -16.38 -44.87 19.67
N THR A 329 -15.65 -45.52 18.75
CA THR A 329 -14.56 -46.51 18.94
C THR A 329 -14.37 -47.21 17.56
N VAL A 330 -13.23 -47.71 17.09
CA VAL A 330 -12.59 -49.04 17.31
C VAL A 330 -11.46 -49.09 16.22
N ASP A 331 -10.17 -49.09 16.54
CA ASP A 331 -9.26 -50.23 16.77
C ASP A 331 -9.06 -51.22 15.59
N ARG A 332 -7.84 -51.30 15.04
CA ARG A 332 -7.16 -52.59 14.77
C ARG A 332 -5.70 -52.42 14.39
N ALA A 333 -4.85 -52.95 15.27
CA ALA A 333 -3.46 -53.31 15.03
C ALA A 333 -3.27 -54.61 14.22
N ARG A 334 -2.10 -54.75 13.56
CA ARG A 334 -1.25 -55.96 13.38
C ARG A 334 -0.01 -55.54 12.55
N ARG A 335 1.23 -55.41 13.07
CA ARG A 335 2.24 -56.34 13.64
C ARG A 335 2.94 -57.30 12.65
N CYS A 336 4.29 -57.20 12.66
CA CYS A 336 5.35 -58.20 12.39
C CYS A 336 5.63 -58.55 10.91
N ARG A 337 6.86 -58.79 10.42
CA ARG A 337 8.19 -59.22 10.94
C ARG A 337 9.24 -58.91 9.82
N GLY A 338 10.49 -58.45 10.07
CA GLY A 338 11.75 -59.25 10.25
C GLY A 338 12.20 -59.96 8.96
N ALA A 339 13.45 -60.08 8.49
CA ALA A 339 14.83 -59.72 8.89
C ALA A 339 15.77 -59.93 7.67
N ASP A 340 17.10 -59.73 7.86
CA ASP A 340 18.25 -60.27 7.10
C ASP A 340 18.69 -59.55 5.80
N HIS A 341 19.97 -59.41 5.41
CA HIS A 341 21.33 -59.54 5.98
C HIS A 341 22.32 -59.04 4.88
N CYS A 342 23.62 -58.89 5.19
CA CYS A 342 24.80 -58.88 4.29
C CYS A 342 25.35 -57.54 3.71
N ALA A 343 26.41 -57.06 4.40
CA ALA A 343 27.80 -56.92 3.92
C ALA A 343 28.12 -56.46 2.48
N GLY A 344 29.04 -55.49 2.38
CA GLY A 344 29.78 -55.17 1.14
C GLY A 344 30.86 -54.10 1.33
N ARG A 345 32.08 -54.54 1.61
CA ARG A 345 33.34 -53.77 1.63
C ARG A 345 33.95 -53.80 0.22
N ALA A 346 34.75 -52.78 -0.12
CA ALA A 346 35.70 -52.63 -1.23
C ALA A 346 35.29 -51.69 -2.39
N ALA A 347 35.83 -50.47 -2.35
CA ALA A 347 36.74 -49.88 -3.34
C ALA A 347 37.27 -48.56 -2.76
#